data_AF-E2ZD36-F1
#
_entry.id   AF-E2ZD36-F1
#
_cell.length_a   1.000
_cell.length_b   1.000
_cell.length_c   1.000
_cell.angle_alpha   90.00
_cell.angle_beta   90.00
_cell.angle_gamma   90.00
#
_symmetry.space_group_name_H-M   'P 1'
#
loop_
_entity.id
_entity.type
_entity.pdbx_description
1 polymer ?
#
loop_
_entity_poly.entity_id
_entity_poly.type
_entity_poly.pdbx_seq_one_letter_code
_entity_poly.pdbx_strand_id
1 'polypeptide(L)'
;MKLKVRYDESVQTINLDEKAAQEMWVSLGFEDEETEQEEKERRIQEAFDEQFNRPEYNNWHKFDRHRGYSKAQPGKDGIEDEINSSEPLMDEVADDRIFRKYEIEHEKKEDYEAVCRWVRKILVKKPEWADAFIAVYLNDESIRNYAARIGADENNITQKLKRAKKKLRENYKNRQI
;
A
#
# COMPACT_ATOMS: atom_id res chain seq x y z
N MET A 1 33.60 4.45 36.62
CA MET A 1 32.15 4.66 36.73
C MET A 1 31.32 3.46 36.26
N LYS A 2 30.16 3.21 36.88
CA LYS A 2 29.09 2.32 36.36
C LYS A 2 27.88 3.15 35.95
N LEU A 3 27.59 3.23 34.65
CA LEU A 3 26.44 3.97 34.13
C LEU A 3 25.21 3.07 34.06
N LYS A 4 24.08 3.55 34.59
CA LYS A 4 22.78 2.90 34.44
C LYS A 4 22.07 3.48 33.23
N VAL A 5 21.68 2.60 32.30
CA VAL A 5 20.94 2.96 31.09
C VAL A 5 19.61 2.23 31.12
N ARG A 6 18.51 2.96 30.98
CA ARG A 6 17.19 2.37 30.81
C ARG A 6 17.01 2.00 29.35
N TYR A 7 16.74 0.72 29.11
CA TYR A 7 16.43 0.18 27.80
C TYR A 7 15.11 -0.59 27.90
N ASP A 8 14.10 -0.13 27.17
CA ASP A 8 12.71 -0.58 27.31
C ASP A 8 12.22 -0.48 28.78
N GLU A 9 11.89 -1.62 29.40
CA GLU A 9 11.45 -1.72 30.80
C GLU A 9 12.60 -2.10 31.76
N SER A 10 13.80 -2.33 31.22
CA SER A 10 14.94 -2.86 31.98
C SER A 10 16.00 -1.78 32.20
N VAL A 11 16.72 -1.87 33.32
CA VAL A 11 17.90 -1.04 33.59
C VAL A 11 19.14 -1.91 33.39
N GLN A 12 19.96 -1.55 32.41
CA GLN A 12 21.25 -2.18 32.15
C GLN A 12 22.37 -1.33 32.77
N THR A 13 23.48 -1.96 33.11
CA THR A 13 24.64 -1.26 33.69
C THR A 13 25.86 -1.45 32.79
N ILE A 14 26.47 -0.35 32.38
CA ILE A 14 27.67 -0.33 31.54
C ILE A 14 28.85 0.14 32.40
N ASN A 15 29.96 -0.59 32.35
CA ASN A 15 31.20 -0.15 32.99
C ASN A 15 31.91 0.83 32.05
N LEU A 16 32.13 2.05 32.49
CA LEU A 16 32.86 3.07 31.74
C LEU A 16 34.28 3.20 32.30
N ASP A 17 35.26 3.24 31.40
CA ASP A 17 36.63 3.63 31.72
C ASP A 17 36.74 5.15 31.92
N GLU A 18 37.88 5.61 32.44
CA GLU A 18 38.08 7.03 32.78
C GLU A 18 38.00 7.94 31.55
N LYS A 19 38.45 7.44 30.39
CA LYS A 19 38.37 8.17 29.12
C LYS A 19 36.93 8.32 28.64
N ALA A 20 36.14 7.24 28.62
CA ALA A 20 34.74 7.34 28.22
C ALA A 20 33.91 8.17 29.20
N ALA A 21 34.25 8.16 30.50
CA ALA A 21 33.60 9.03 31.49
C ALA A 21 33.89 10.53 31.22
N GLN A 22 35.11 10.88 30.83
CA GLN A 22 35.46 12.25 30.42
C GLN A 22 34.76 12.66 29.11
N GLU A 23 34.74 11.79 28.10
CA GLU A 23 34.01 12.05 26.86
C GLU A 23 32.52 12.26 27.11
N MET A 24 31.92 11.49 28.03
CA MET A 24 30.52 11.65 28.44
C MET A 24 30.29 12.95 29.20
N TRP A 25 31.21 13.35 30.09
CA TRP A 25 31.17 14.65 30.79
C TRP A 25 31.08 15.82 29.81
N VAL A 26 31.96 15.82 28.81
CA VAL A 26 31.99 16.84 27.76
C VAL A 26 30.73 16.76 26.87
N SER A 27 30.29 15.56 26.52
CA SER A 27 29.10 15.36 25.67
C SER A 27 27.80 15.84 26.33
N LEU A 28 27.73 15.77 27.67
CA LEU A 28 26.61 16.29 28.45
C LEU A 28 26.68 17.82 28.67
N GLY A 29 27.72 18.48 28.16
CA GLY A 29 27.87 19.93 28.15
C GLY A 29 28.45 20.53 29.43
N PHE A 30 29.11 19.72 30.26
CA PHE A 30 29.80 20.22 31.45
C PHE A 30 31.20 20.74 31.10
N GLU A 31 31.62 21.83 31.73
CA GLU A 31 33.00 22.33 31.67
C GLU A 31 33.91 21.51 32.60
N ASP A 32 35.21 21.41 32.27
CA ASP A 32 36.19 20.69 33.07
C ASP A 32 36.50 21.43 34.37
N GLU A 33 35.62 21.31 35.36
CA GLU A 33 35.85 21.76 36.73
C GLU A 33 36.55 20.67 37.56
N GLU A 34 37.47 21.06 38.45
CA GLU A 34 38.06 20.18 39.47
C GLU A 34 37.02 19.86 40.56
N THR A 35 36.06 19.01 40.22
CA THR A 35 35.11 18.39 41.15
C THR A 35 35.57 17.00 41.54
N GLU A 36 35.22 16.56 42.76
CA GLU A 36 35.51 15.21 43.24
C GLU A 36 34.91 14.17 42.28
N GLN A 37 35.65 13.08 42.04
CA GLN A 37 35.29 12.11 41.01
C GLN A 37 33.92 11.45 41.27
N GLU A 38 33.54 11.25 42.54
CA GLU A 38 32.21 10.76 42.91
C GLU A 38 31.09 11.75 42.56
N GLU A 39 31.33 13.06 42.73
CA GLU A 39 30.35 14.09 42.33
C GLU A 39 30.21 14.17 40.81
N LYS A 40 31.31 14.01 40.07
CA LYS A 40 31.28 13.92 38.60
C LYS A 40 30.43 12.73 38.15
N GLU A 41 30.69 11.55 38.70
CA GLU A 41 29.91 10.34 38.38
C GLU A 41 28.41 10.53 38.70
N ARG A 42 28.07 11.16 39.82
CA ARG A 42 26.67 11.45 40.17
C ARG A 42 26.00 12.39 39.17
N ARG A 43 26.66 13.49 38.81
CA ARG A 43 26.14 14.49 37.85
C ARG A 43 25.98 13.92 36.45
N ILE A 44 26.92 13.08 36.00
CA ILE A 44 26.81 12.36 34.73
C ILE A 44 25.54 11.50 34.71
N GLN A 45 25.33 10.70 35.76
CA GLN A 45 24.17 9.82 35.82
C GLN A 45 22.85 10.62 35.84
N GLU A 46 22.79 11.73 36.59
CA GLU A 46 21.61 12.58 36.70
C GLU A 46 21.25 13.24 35.36
N ALA A 47 22.24 13.82 34.66
CA ALA A 47 22.03 14.42 33.35
C ALA A 47 21.68 13.37 32.27
N PHE A 48 22.30 12.19 32.34
CA PHE A 48 21.95 11.07 31.46
C PHE A 48 20.53 10.58 31.73
N ASP A 49 20.11 10.53 33.00
CA ASP A 49 18.75 10.13 33.36
C ASP A 49 17.70 11.12 32.82
N GLU A 50 17.99 12.41 32.89
CA GLU A 50 17.12 13.47 32.40
C GLU A 50 17.01 13.49 30.87
N GLN A 51 18.11 13.28 30.14
CA GLN A 51 18.08 13.31 28.68
C GLN A 51 17.64 11.99 28.05
N PHE A 52 18.09 10.86 28.59
CA PHE A 52 18.00 9.56 27.90
C PHE A 52 17.20 8.49 28.65
N ASN A 53 17.18 8.49 29.99
CA ASN A 53 16.40 7.49 30.75
C ASN A 53 14.97 7.91 31.09
N ARG A 54 14.51 9.06 30.58
CA ARG A 54 13.11 9.48 30.70
C ARG A 54 12.15 8.46 30.08
N PRO A 55 11.06 8.09 30.77
CA PRO A 55 10.04 7.19 30.22
C PRO A 55 9.53 7.64 28.84
N GLU A 56 9.40 8.95 28.64
CA GLU A 56 8.86 9.56 27.42
C GLU A 56 9.84 9.47 26.25
N TYR A 57 11.15 9.60 26.51
CA TYR A 57 12.20 9.50 25.49
C TYR A 57 12.20 8.10 24.84
N ASN A 58 11.99 7.07 25.67
CA ASN A 58 11.96 5.69 25.21
C ASN A 58 10.71 5.39 24.36
N ASN A 59 9.58 6.01 24.69
CA ASN A 59 8.35 5.86 23.91
C ASN A 59 8.46 6.48 22.52
N TRP A 60 9.10 7.66 22.40
CA TRP A 60 9.33 8.30 21.10
C TRP A 60 10.24 7.42 20.22
N HIS A 61 11.40 7.02 20.71
CA HIS A 61 12.30 6.13 19.95
C HIS A 61 11.66 4.78 19.61
N LYS A 62 10.80 4.24 20.48
CA LYS A 62 10.02 3.02 20.19
C LYS A 62 9.03 3.24 19.04
N PHE A 63 8.39 4.40 18.98
CA PHE A 63 7.44 4.75 17.92
C PHE A 63 8.13 4.87 16.56
N ASP A 64 9.30 5.51 16.48
CA ASP A 64 9.97 5.76 15.19
C ASP A 64 10.89 4.62 14.72
N ARG A 65 11.22 3.62 15.57
CA ARG A 65 12.15 2.52 15.23
C ARG A 65 11.74 1.66 14.04
N HIS A 66 10.44 1.58 13.78
CA HIS A 66 9.86 0.77 12.70
C HIS A 66 9.24 1.62 11.59
N ARG A 67 9.46 2.93 11.62
CA ARG A 67 8.97 3.83 10.58
C ARG A 67 9.84 3.64 9.34
N GLY A 68 9.23 3.08 8.29
CA GLY A 68 9.84 3.05 6.96
C GLY A 68 9.73 4.43 6.32
N TYR A 69 10.70 4.77 5.47
CA TYR A 69 10.62 5.95 4.63
C TYR A 69 10.18 5.57 3.21
N SER A 70 9.35 6.40 2.59
CA SER A 70 8.98 6.26 1.18
C SER A 70 10.19 6.48 0.28
N LYS A 71 10.15 5.95 -0.96
CA LYS A 71 11.14 6.23 -2.00
C LYS A 71 11.03 7.66 -2.53
N ALA A 72 9.85 8.27 -2.44
CA ALA A 72 9.69 9.71 -2.63
C ALA A 72 10.35 10.44 -1.47
N GLN A 73 11.65 10.70 -1.61
CA GLN A 73 12.38 11.62 -0.77
C GLN A 73 12.30 13.02 -1.42
N PRO A 74 12.17 14.10 -0.63
CA PRO A 74 12.22 15.45 -1.17
C PRO A 74 13.51 15.67 -1.97
N GLY A 75 13.38 16.29 -3.15
CA GLY A 75 14.52 16.61 -4.00
C GLY A 75 15.42 17.66 -3.35
N LYS A 76 16.70 17.69 -3.74
CA LYS A 76 17.68 18.71 -3.30
C LYS A 76 17.32 20.15 -3.70
N ASP A 77 16.31 20.32 -4.55
CA ASP A 77 15.92 21.57 -5.17
C ASP A 77 14.71 22.20 -4.46
N GLY A 78 14.89 22.53 -3.18
CA GLY A 78 14.24 23.67 -2.51
C GLY A 78 12.71 23.74 -2.40
N ILE A 79 11.95 22.75 -2.89
CA ILE A 79 10.54 22.57 -2.50
C ILE A 79 10.55 21.61 -1.32
N GLU A 80 11.10 22.10 -0.20
CA GLU A 80 11.30 21.37 1.05
C GLU A 80 10.00 21.22 1.86
N ASP A 81 8.90 21.81 1.42
CA ASP A 81 7.67 21.85 2.19
C ASP A 81 6.72 20.69 1.82
N GLU A 82 6.58 19.77 2.79
CA GLU A 82 5.40 18.93 3.04
C GLU A 82 5.23 17.60 2.27
N ILE A 83 6.30 16.98 1.75
CA ILE A 83 6.19 15.54 1.41
C ILE A 83 6.42 14.74 2.69
N ASN A 84 5.34 14.22 3.29
CA ASN A 84 5.40 13.29 4.42
C ASN A 84 6.07 11.98 3.99
N SER A 85 7.41 11.95 4.03
CA SER A 85 8.22 10.80 3.64
C SER A 85 8.13 9.63 4.61
N SER A 86 7.39 9.77 5.71
CA SER A 86 7.09 8.66 6.62
C SER A 86 5.96 7.78 6.11
N GLU A 87 5.13 8.24 5.17
CA GLU A 87 4.06 7.43 4.60
C GLU A 87 4.51 6.84 3.25
N PRO A 88 4.40 5.51 3.06
CA PRO A 88 4.77 4.89 1.80
C PRO A 88 3.85 5.37 0.67
N LEU A 89 4.39 5.43 -0.55
CA LEU A 89 3.57 5.72 -1.73
C LEU A 89 2.59 4.58 -2.02
N MET A 90 1.50 4.86 -2.73
CA MET A 90 0.51 3.84 -3.09
C MET A 90 1.10 2.65 -3.87
N ASP A 91 2.11 2.90 -4.71
CA ASP A 91 2.82 1.89 -5.50
C ASP A 91 3.90 1.11 -4.71
N GLU A 92 4.21 1.57 -3.49
CA GLU A 92 5.11 0.87 -2.55
C GLU A 92 4.37 -0.12 -1.66
N VAL A 93 3.03 -0.01 -1.57
CA VAL A 93 2.20 -0.95 -0.83
C VAL A 93 2.14 -2.28 -1.58
N ALA A 94 2.28 -3.39 -0.85
CA ALA A 94 2.30 -4.74 -1.43
C ALA A 94 1.05 -5.10 -2.24
N ASP A 95 -0.09 -4.47 -1.93
CA ASP A 95 -1.33 -4.57 -2.70
C ASP A 95 -1.95 -3.18 -2.89
N ASP A 96 -1.55 -2.49 -3.95
CA ASP A 96 -2.04 -1.16 -4.34
C ASP A 96 -3.50 -1.20 -4.85
N ARG A 97 -4.01 -2.40 -5.18
CA ARG A 97 -5.37 -2.60 -5.71
C ARG A 97 -6.45 -2.19 -4.74
N ILE A 98 -6.15 -2.19 -3.44
CA ILE A 98 -7.07 -1.72 -2.39
C ILE A 98 -7.39 -0.24 -2.61
N PHE A 99 -6.38 0.57 -2.95
CA PHE A 99 -6.54 2.01 -3.22
C PHE A 99 -7.06 2.28 -4.63
N ARG A 100 -6.67 1.45 -5.60
CA ARG A 100 -7.06 1.58 -7.02
C ARG A 100 -8.36 0.86 -7.38
N LYS A 101 -9.15 0.44 -6.39
CA LYS A 101 -10.36 -0.36 -6.61
C LYS A 101 -11.33 0.28 -7.62
N TYR A 102 -11.57 1.59 -7.51
CA TYR A 102 -12.49 2.30 -8.41
C TYR A 102 -11.97 2.37 -9.85
N GLU A 103 -10.67 2.59 -10.03
CA GLU A 103 -10.03 2.62 -11.35
C GLU A 103 -10.12 1.23 -12.01
N ILE A 104 -9.78 0.18 -11.26
CA ILE A 104 -9.91 -1.21 -11.71
C ILE A 104 -11.37 -1.55 -12.05
N GLU A 105 -12.34 -1.09 -11.25
CA GLU A 105 -13.76 -1.27 -11.55
C GLU A 105 -14.20 -0.51 -12.80
N HIS A 106 -13.64 0.69 -13.03
CA HIS A 106 -13.92 1.49 -14.21
C HIS A 106 -13.35 0.85 -15.47
N GLU A 107 -12.07 0.46 -15.46
CA GLU A 107 -11.41 -0.27 -16.56
C GLU A 107 -12.17 -1.55 -16.91
N LYS A 108 -12.58 -2.34 -15.91
CA LYS A 108 -13.41 -3.55 -16.12
C LYS A 108 -14.75 -3.23 -16.80
N LYS A 109 -15.39 -2.11 -16.43
CA LYS A 109 -16.64 -1.67 -17.07
C LYS A 109 -16.39 -1.21 -18.50
N GLU A 110 -15.34 -0.44 -18.75
CA GLU A 110 -14.98 0.02 -20.08
C GLU A 110 -14.64 -1.16 -21.01
N ASP A 111 -13.89 -2.14 -20.52
CA ASP A 111 -13.59 -3.39 -21.22
C ASP A 111 -14.88 -4.16 -21.54
N TYR A 112 -15.76 -4.34 -20.55
CA TYR A 112 -17.05 -4.99 -20.74
C TYR A 112 -17.91 -4.26 -21.78
N GLU A 113 -18.00 -2.94 -21.71
CA GLU A 113 -18.74 -2.12 -22.68
C GLU A 113 -18.11 -2.16 -24.06
N ALA A 114 -16.78 -2.19 -24.17
CA ALA A 114 -16.07 -2.33 -25.43
C ALA A 114 -16.39 -3.68 -26.09
N VAL A 115 -16.41 -4.76 -25.32
CA VAL A 115 -16.81 -6.10 -25.79
C VAL A 115 -18.27 -6.11 -26.23
N CYS A 116 -19.19 -5.53 -25.45
CA CYS A 116 -20.60 -5.42 -25.82
C CYS A 116 -20.82 -4.63 -27.11
N ARG A 117 -20.13 -3.49 -27.26
CA ARG A 117 -20.16 -2.68 -28.49
C ARG A 117 -19.65 -3.46 -29.69
N TRP A 118 -18.55 -4.21 -29.52
CA TRP A 118 -17.99 -5.05 -30.58
C TRP A 118 -18.97 -6.16 -31.02
N VAL A 119 -19.59 -6.87 -30.08
CA VAL A 119 -20.61 -7.90 -30.39
C VAL A 119 -21.77 -7.30 -31.18
N ARG A 120 -22.31 -6.15 -30.72
CA ARG A 120 -23.40 -5.45 -31.41
C ARG A 120 -22.99 -4.96 -32.80
N LYS A 121 -21.74 -4.50 -32.97
CA LYS A 121 -21.19 -4.06 -34.28
C LYS A 121 -21.05 -5.20 -35.29
N ILE A 122 -20.73 -6.42 -34.86
CA ILE A 122 -20.67 -7.58 -35.78
C ILE A 122 -22.07 -8.09 -36.10
N LEU A 123 -22.96 -8.07 -35.12
CA LEU A 123 -24.31 -8.61 -35.22
C LEU A 123 -25.38 -7.53 -35.49
N VAL A 124 -25.02 -6.42 -36.16
CA VAL A 124 -25.93 -5.28 -36.43
C VAL A 124 -27.23 -5.71 -37.09
N LYS A 125 -27.16 -6.62 -38.06
CA LYS A 125 -28.35 -7.12 -38.77
C LYS A 125 -29.25 -8.03 -37.92
N LYS A 126 -28.83 -8.44 -36.73
CA LYS A 126 -29.49 -9.42 -35.86
C LYS A 126 -29.31 -9.07 -34.37
N PRO A 127 -29.97 -8.00 -33.88
CA PRO A 127 -29.83 -7.52 -32.51
C PRO A 127 -30.19 -8.60 -31.47
N GLU A 128 -31.23 -9.40 -31.73
CA GLU A 128 -31.63 -10.51 -30.84
C GLU A 128 -30.53 -11.54 -30.59
N TRP A 129 -29.62 -11.73 -31.55
CA TRP A 129 -28.49 -12.65 -31.40
C TRP A 129 -27.40 -12.03 -30.55
N ALA A 130 -27.19 -10.72 -30.68
CA ALA A 130 -26.25 -9.96 -29.88
C ALA A 130 -26.69 -9.93 -28.42
N ASP A 131 -27.96 -9.60 -28.17
CA ASP A 131 -28.50 -9.50 -26.81
C ASP A 131 -28.53 -10.87 -26.12
N ALA A 132 -28.84 -11.94 -26.85
CA ALA A 132 -28.76 -13.31 -26.31
C ALA A 132 -27.33 -13.70 -25.97
N PHE A 133 -26.36 -13.35 -26.82
CA PHE A 133 -24.96 -13.63 -26.58
C PHE A 133 -24.42 -12.86 -25.37
N ILE A 134 -24.76 -11.57 -25.24
CA ILE A 134 -24.36 -10.73 -24.11
C ILE A 134 -24.95 -11.29 -22.81
N ALA A 135 -26.26 -11.57 -22.79
CA ALA A 135 -26.93 -12.08 -21.60
C ALA A 135 -26.34 -13.43 -21.12
N VAL A 136 -26.16 -14.38 -22.03
CA VAL A 136 -25.76 -15.74 -21.65
C VAL A 136 -24.25 -15.88 -21.42
N TYR A 137 -23.41 -15.19 -22.21
CA TYR A 137 -21.95 -15.38 -22.16
C TYR A 137 -21.18 -14.22 -21.50
N LEU A 138 -21.76 -13.03 -21.38
CA LEU A 138 -21.10 -11.89 -20.71
C LEU A 138 -21.72 -11.58 -19.34
N ASN A 139 -23.02 -11.81 -19.16
CA ASN A 139 -23.71 -11.64 -17.87
C ASN A 139 -23.96 -12.94 -17.11
N ASP A 140 -23.48 -14.08 -17.63
CA ASP A 140 -23.65 -15.41 -17.06
C ASP A 140 -25.13 -15.80 -16.75
N GLU A 141 -26.09 -15.26 -17.50
CA GLU A 141 -27.50 -15.63 -17.38
C GLU A 141 -27.74 -17.04 -17.96
N SER A 142 -28.45 -17.90 -17.22
CA SER A 142 -28.78 -19.23 -17.75
C SER A 142 -29.70 -19.13 -18.96
N ILE A 143 -29.52 -20.03 -19.94
CA ILE A 143 -30.33 -20.04 -21.18
C ILE A 143 -31.83 -20.13 -20.86
N ARG A 144 -32.20 -20.90 -19.83
CA ARG A 144 -33.59 -21.03 -19.35
C ARG A 144 -34.15 -19.71 -18.81
N ASN A 145 -33.39 -19.00 -17.98
CA ASN A 145 -33.83 -17.72 -17.41
C ASN A 145 -33.99 -16.66 -18.50
N TYR A 146 -33.02 -16.61 -19.43
CA TYR A 146 -33.08 -15.72 -20.59
C TYR A 146 -34.28 -16.05 -21.50
N ALA A 147 -34.57 -17.34 -21.71
CA ALA A 147 -35.70 -17.82 -22.50
C ALA A 147 -37.04 -17.41 -21.89
N ALA A 148 -37.20 -17.63 -20.59
CA ALA A 148 -38.37 -17.23 -19.84
C ALA A 148 -38.59 -15.70 -19.88
N ARG A 149 -37.51 -14.91 -19.76
CA ARG A 149 -37.56 -13.44 -19.79
C ARG A 149 -38.04 -12.87 -21.13
N ILE A 150 -37.73 -13.53 -22.24
CA ILE A 150 -38.09 -13.08 -23.59
C ILE A 150 -39.34 -13.81 -24.13
N GLY A 151 -39.84 -14.82 -23.40
CA GLY A 151 -40.96 -15.64 -23.85
C GLY A 151 -40.62 -16.50 -25.07
N ALA A 152 -39.36 -16.92 -25.20
CA ALA A 152 -38.87 -17.72 -26.32
C ALA A 152 -38.54 -19.16 -25.88
N ASP A 153 -38.53 -20.08 -26.84
CA ASP A 153 -38.14 -21.48 -26.59
C ASP A 153 -36.63 -21.63 -26.38
N GLU A 154 -36.23 -22.51 -25.45
CA GLU A 154 -34.84 -22.77 -25.08
C GLU A 154 -34.03 -23.27 -26.30
N ASN A 155 -34.63 -24.10 -27.16
CA ASN A 155 -33.96 -24.59 -28.37
C ASN A 155 -33.72 -23.45 -29.37
N ASN A 156 -34.67 -22.55 -29.52
CA ASN A 156 -34.53 -21.39 -30.41
C ASN A 156 -33.32 -20.53 -29.98
N ILE A 157 -33.22 -20.23 -28.68
CA ILE A 157 -32.10 -19.44 -28.13
C ILE A 157 -30.77 -20.18 -28.31
N THR A 158 -30.73 -21.48 -28.03
CA THR A 158 -29.54 -22.30 -28.23
C THR A 158 -29.06 -22.25 -29.69
N GLN A 159 -29.98 -22.30 -30.66
CA GLN A 159 -29.65 -22.18 -32.08
C GLN A 159 -29.19 -20.76 -32.46
N LYS A 160 -29.81 -19.70 -31.90
CA LYS A 160 -29.36 -18.32 -32.07
C LYS A 160 -27.92 -18.13 -31.54
N LEU A 161 -27.62 -18.67 -30.36
CA LEU A 161 -26.29 -18.63 -29.74
C LEU A 161 -25.24 -19.37 -30.57
N LYS A 162 -25.53 -20.57 -31.07
CA LYS A 162 -24.62 -21.33 -31.96
C LYS A 162 -24.26 -20.52 -33.22
N ARG A 163 -25.25 -19.88 -33.83
CA ARG A 163 -25.06 -19.05 -35.03
C ARG A 163 -24.30 -17.75 -34.73
N ALA A 164 -24.60 -17.11 -33.60
CA ALA A 164 -23.88 -15.93 -33.12
C ALA A 164 -22.39 -16.26 -32.88
N LYS A 165 -22.10 -17.35 -32.17
CA LYS A 165 -20.74 -17.83 -31.89
C LYS A 165 -19.94 -18.08 -33.16
N LYS A 166 -20.55 -18.73 -34.16
CA LYS A 166 -19.89 -18.96 -35.46
C LYS A 166 -19.49 -17.65 -36.14
N LYS A 167 -20.42 -16.69 -36.23
CA LYS A 167 -20.16 -15.37 -36.84
C LYS A 167 -19.13 -14.54 -36.09
N LEU A 168 -19.18 -14.55 -34.75
CA LEU A 168 -18.21 -13.84 -33.92
C LEU A 168 -16.82 -14.46 -34.08
N ARG A 169 -16.69 -15.79 -34.15
CA ARG A 169 -15.42 -16.48 -34.38
C ARG A 169 -14.80 -16.16 -35.73
N GLU A 170 -15.61 -16.08 -36.79
CA GLU A 170 -15.15 -15.70 -38.13
C GLU A 170 -14.61 -14.26 -38.17
N ASN A 171 -15.29 -13.32 -37.49
CA ASN A 171 -14.90 -11.91 -37.45
C ASN A 171 -13.84 -11.59 -36.39
N TYR A 172 -13.62 -12.47 -35.39
CA TYR A 172 -12.58 -12.30 -34.38
C TYR A 172 -11.18 -12.25 -34.99
N LYS A 173 -10.94 -13.02 -36.06
CA LYS A 173 -9.67 -13.00 -36.82
C LYS A 173 -9.39 -11.66 -37.51
N ASN A 174 -10.44 -10.88 -37.76
CA ASN A 174 -10.36 -9.56 -38.42
C ASN A 174 -10.44 -8.41 -37.40
N ARG A 175 -10.38 -8.71 -36.11
CA ARG A 175 -10.31 -7.68 -35.07
C ARG A 175 -8.94 -7.02 -35.18
N GLN A 176 -8.89 -5.84 -35.79
CA GLN A 176 -7.74 -4.94 -35.62
C GLN A 176 -7.64 -4.64 -34.13
N ILE A 177 -6.55 -5.12 -33.53
CA ILE A 177 -6.11 -4.78 -32.16
C ILE A 177 -5.35 -3.46 -32.28
#